data_AF-A0A815S7D0-F1
#
_entry.id   AF-A0A815S7D0-F1
#
_cell.length_a   1.000
_cell.length_b   1.000
_cell.length_c   1.000
_cell.angle_alpha   90.00
_cell.angle_beta   90.00
_cell.angle_gamma   90.00
#
_symmetry.space_group_name_H-M   'P 1'
#
loop_
_entity.id
_entity.type
_entity.pdbx_description
1 polymer ?
#
loop_
_entity_poly.entity_id
_entity_poly.type
_entity_poly.pdbx_seq_one_letter_code
_entity_poly.pdbx_strand_id
1 'polypeptide(L)'
;MFAFDNNQTREKYINLLRQNPNGYVLKPNREGGGNNKYDDEILKLIENEENHLNSYIAMEKILPPKCTTCLIKPNGKHLLHVECINEIGIYGTMVTNVDTNEEYINDVIGYLVRTKTTDTNEGGVATGYSVLDCLDVSQNNNELSKIFSQEL
;
A
#
# COMPACT_ATOMS: atom_id res chain seq x y z
N MET A 1 12.54 4.04 -3.86
CA MET A 1 11.73 5.26 -3.64
C MET A 1 12.66 6.46 -3.73
N PHE A 2 12.19 7.59 -4.26
CA PHE A 2 12.97 8.83 -4.34
C PHE A 2 12.08 10.07 -4.20
N ALA A 3 12.67 11.16 -3.70
CA ALA A 3 12.09 12.50 -3.65
C ALA A 3 12.65 13.38 -4.78
N PHE A 4 12.15 14.61 -4.90
CA PHE A 4 12.50 15.53 -5.99
C PHE A 4 13.17 16.84 -5.54
N ASP A 5 13.58 16.90 -4.27
CA ASP A 5 14.23 18.03 -3.61
C ASP A 5 15.69 18.27 -4.08
N ASN A 6 16.38 17.23 -4.54
CA ASN A 6 17.73 17.35 -5.09
C ASN A 6 17.73 17.72 -6.58
N ASN A 7 18.13 18.96 -6.89
CA ASN A 7 18.19 19.48 -8.26
C ASN A 7 19.11 18.68 -9.20
N GLN A 8 20.15 18.01 -8.71
CA GLN A 8 21.09 17.25 -9.57
C GLN A 8 20.48 15.95 -10.07
N THR A 9 19.57 15.33 -9.31
CA THR A 9 18.94 14.05 -9.65
C THR A 9 17.51 14.20 -10.16
N ARG A 10 16.90 15.37 -9.94
CA ARG A 10 15.51 15.68 -10.29
C ARG A 10 15.17 15.38 -11.75
N GLU A 11 15.92 15.94 -12.70
CA GLU A 11 15.64 15.73 -14.14
C GLU A 11 15.71 14.24 -14.53
N LYS A 12 16.70 13.51 -13.98
CA LYS A 12 16.83 12.06 -14.19
C LYS A 12 15.58 11.33 -13.70
N TYR A 13 15.06 11.67 -12.52
CA TYR A 13 13.88 11.05 -11.94
C TYR A 13 12.60 11.39 -12.69
N ILE A 14 12.45 12.64 -13.14
CA ILE A 14 11.31 13.04 -13.98
C ILE A 14 11.34 12.28 -15.32
N ASN A 15 12.51 12.15 -15.95
CA ASN A 15 12.65 11.38 -17.19
C ASN A 15 12.34 9.89 -17.00
N LEU A 16 12.74 9.31 -15.86
CA LEU A 16 12.39 7.93 -15.51
C LEU A 16 10.86 7.75 -15.40
N LEU A 17 10.16 8.68 -14.77
CA LEU A 17 8.70 8.66 -14.66
C LEU A 17 8.00 8.87 -16.00
N ARG A 18 8.54 9.73 -16.88
CA ARG A 18 8.03 9.91 -18.25
C ARG A 18 8.16 8.63 -19.08
N GLN A 19 9.26 7.90 -18.92
CA GLN A 19 9.51 6.66 -19.67
C GLN A 19 8.74 5.45 -19.13
N ASN A 20 8.46 5.42 -17.82
CA ASN A 20 7.80 4.30 -17.17
C ASN A 20 6.76 4.73 -16.12
N PRO A 21 5.70 5.47 -16.49
CA PRO A 21 4.73 5.98 -15.52
C PRO A 21 3.99 4.85 -14.79
N ASN A 22 3.69 3.75 -15.48
CA ASN A 22 2.97 2.60 -14.92
C ASN A 22 3.80 1.79 -13.90
N GLY A 23 5.12 1.99 -13.90
CA GLY A 23 6.04 1.36 -12.95
C GLY A 23 6.15 2.08 -11.61
N TYR A 24 5.50 3.24 -11.45
CA TYR A 24 5.59 4.06 -10.25
C TYR A 24 4.22 4.53 -9.75
N VAL A 25 4.20 4.94 -8.49
CA VAL A 25 3.09 5.62 -7.83
C VAL A 25 3.67 6.87 -7.17
N LEU A 26 3.09 8.04 -7.43
CA LEU A 26 3.43 9.26 -6.68
C LEU A 26 2.54 9.36 -5.45
N LYS A 27 3.16 9.51 -4.28
CA LYS A 27 2.45 9.62 -3.00
C LYS A 27 2.71 11.00 -2.39
N PRO A 28 1.67 11.81 -2.15
CA PRO A 28 1.84 13.04 -1.39
C PRO A 28 1.97 12.73 0.11
N ASN A 29 2.37 13.73 0.89
CA ASN A 29 2.37 13.66 2.36
C ASN A 29 0.94 13.74 2.93
N ARG A 30 0.11 12.73 2.65
CA ARG A 30 -1.28 12.61 3.14
C ARG A 30 -1.60 11.16 3.49
N GLU A 31 -2.51 11.00 4.46
CA GLU A 31 -2.98 9.69 4.94
C GLU A 31 -4.44 9.41 4.51
N GLY A 32 -4.90 8.18 4.71
CA GLY A 32 -6.32 7.79 4.56
C GLY A 32 -6.74 7.32 3.15
N GLY A 33 -5.80 7.21 2.20
CA GLY A 33 -6.07 6.75 0.84
C GLY A 33 -6.69 7.81 -0.08
N GLY A 34 -6.69 7.54 -1.39
CA GLY A 34 -7.29 8.40 -2.41
C GLY A 34 -6.45 9.59 -2.89
N ASN A 35 -5.19 9.71 -2.45
CA ASN A 35 -4.35 10.87 -2.73
C ASN A 35 -3.22 10.59 -3.73
N ASN A 36 -2.95 9.32 -4.05
CA ASN A 36 -1.83 8.96 -4.90
C ASN A 36 -2.12 9.31 -6.37
N LYS A 37 -1.06 9.45 -7.17
CA LYS A 37 -1.13 9.58 -8.63
C LYS A 37 -0.56 8.33 -9.28
N TYR A 38 -1.28 7.81 -10.26
CA TYR A 38 -0.94 6.60 -11.00
C TYR A 38 -0.90 6.89 -12.48
N ASP A 39 -0.08 6.14 -13.22
CA ASP A 39 -0.16 6.01 -14.67
C ASP A 39 -0.19 7.40 -15.34
N ASP A 40 -1.20 7.73 -16.16
CA ASP A 40 -1.31 9.02 -16.85
C ASP A 40 -1.41 10.25 -15.91
N GLU A 41 -1.86 10.08 -14.67
CA GLU A 41 -1.91 11.19 -13.71
C GLU A 41 -0.51 11.68 -13.33
N ILE A 42 0.48 10.79 -13.37
CA ILE A 42 1.89 11.12 -13.14
C ILE A 42 2.38 12.02 -14.27
N LEU A 43 2.07 11.66 -15.52
CA LEU A 43 2.45 12.45 -16.70
C LEU A 43 1.80 13.83 -16.68
N LYS A 44 0.49 13.88 -16.38
CA LYS A 44 -0.25 15.16 -16.26
C LYS A 44 0.33 16.06 -15.17
N LEU A 45 0.74 15.50 -14.03
CA LEU A 45 1.35 16.27 -12.95
C LEU A 45 2.71 16.83 -13.39
N ILE A 46 3.52 16.03 -14.08
CA ILE A 46 4.82 16.46 -14.61
C ILE A 46 4.65 17.57 -15.66
N GLU A 47 3.66 17.45 -16.55
CA GLU A 47 3.42 18.44 -17.62
C GLU A 47 2.87 19.78 -17.11
N ASN A 48 1.93 19.75 -16.17
CA ASN A 48 1.19 20.94 -15.77
C ASN A 48 1.73 21.60 -14.49
N GLU A 49 2.36 20.82 -13.60
CA GLU A 49 2.71 21.24 -12.25
C GLU A 49 4.05 20.66 -11.80
N GLU A 50 5.07 20.62 -12.67
CA GLU A 50 6.37 19.98 -12.36
C GLU A 50 6.95 20.43 -11.01
N ASN A 51 6.88 21.73 -10.70
CA ASN A 51 7.34 22.30 -9.43
C ASN A 51 6.64 21.70 -8.19
N HIS A 52 5.41 21.21 -8.34
CA HIS A 52 4.63 20.57 -7.27
C HIS A 52 5.19 19.18 -6.91
N LEU A 53 6.04 18.56 -7.75
CA LEU A 53 6.63 17.24 -7.45
C LEU A 53 7.38 17.19 -6.10
N ASN A 54 7.83 18.32 -5.56
CA ASN A 54 8.45 18.39 -4.24
C ASN A 54 7.53 17.97 -3.09
N SER A 55 6.21 18.00 -3.30
CA SER A 55 5.22 17.55 -2.33
C SER A 55 4.95 16.03 -2.40
N TYR A 56 5.65 15.32 -3.28
CA TYR A 56 5.47 13.90 -3.54
C TYR A 56 6.78 13.12 -3.36
N ILE A 57 6.63 11.84 -3.06
CA ILE A 57 7.64 10.82 -3.26
C ILE A 57 7.22 9.90 -4.41
N ALA A 58 8.18 9.42 -5.20
CA ALA A 58 7.94 8.36 -6.17
C ALA A 58 8.34 7.02 -5.59
N MET A 59 7.39 6.08 -5.60
CA MET A 59 7.60 4.71 -5.18
C MET A 59 7.39 3.78 -6.37
N GLU A 60 8.26 2.80 -6.53
CA GLU A 60 8.03 1.73 -7.52
C GLU A 60 6.75 0.97 -7.18
N LYS A 61 5.93 0.69 -8.19
CA LYS A 61 4.65 0.00 -8.03
C LYS A 61 4.94 -1.47 -7.74
N ILE A 62 4.49 -1.94 -6.57
CA ILE A 62 4.59 -3.36 -6.22
C ILE A 62 3.55 -4.13 -7.03
N LEU A 63 3.98 -5.21 -7.67
CA LEU A 63 3.12 -6.14 -8.42
C LEU A 63 2.98 -7.45 -7.63
N PRO A 64 2.04 -7.53 -6.68
CA PRO A 64 1.86 -8.74 -5.87
C PRO A 64 1.27 -9.90 -6.68
N PRO A 65 1.43 -11.15 -6.23
CA PRO A 65 0.71 -12.28 -6.78
C PRO A 65 -0.79 -12.06 -6.74
N LYS A 66 -1.46 -12.54 -7.78
CA LYS A 66 -2.91 -12.38 -7.94
C LYS A 66 -3.63 -13.64 -7.47
N CYS A 67 -4.82 -13.47 -6.92
CA CYS A 67 -5.72 -14.57 -6.57
C CYS A 67 -7.10 -14.34 -7.18
N THR A 68 -7.91 -15.38 -7.31
CA THR A 68 -9.32 -15.24 -7.69
C THR A 68 -10.18 -15.51 -6.47
N THR A 69 -11.02 -14.54 -6.10
CA THR A 69 -11.88 -14.64 -4.90
C THR A 69 -13.20 -13.89 -5.10
N CYS A 70 -14.02 -13.81 -4.06
CA CYS A 70 -15.29 -13.10 -4.03
C CYS A 70 -15.19 -11.90 -3.07
N LEU A 71 -15.61 -10.72 -3.53
CA LEU A 71 -15.69 -9.51 -2.71
C LEU A 71 -17.14 -9.26 -2.33
N ILE A 72 -17.46 -9.49 -1.06
CA ILE A 72 -18.81 -9.27 -0.52
C ILE A 72 -18.91 -7.83 -0.01
N LYS A 73 -19.58 -6.97 -0.78
CA LYS A 73 -19.84 -5.57 -0.43
C LYS A 73 -21.29 -5.31 0.01
N PRO A 74 -21.58 -4.26 0.80
CA PRO A 74 -22.94 -3.87 1.14
C PRO A 74 -23.83 -3.59 -0.09
N ASN A 75 -25.15 -3.66 0.09
CA ASN A 75 -26.17 -3.35 -0.93
C ASN A 75 -26.12 -4.24 -2.19
N GLY A 76 -25.66 -5.48 -2.07
CA GLY A 76 -25.68 -6.45 -3.18
C GLY A 76 -24.65 -6.19 -4.29
N LYS A 77 -23.73 -5.24 -4.11
CA LYS A 77 -22.63 -4.95 -5.07
C LYS A 77 -21.50 -5.98 -4.98
N HIS A 78 -21.85 -7.24 -4.78
CA HIS A 78 -20.90 -8.32 -4.67
C HIS A 78 -20.20 -8.55 -6.01
N LEU A 79 -18.92 -8.87 -5.94
CA LEU A 79 -18.14 -9.31 -7.09
C LEU A 79 -17.76 -10.76 -6.84
N LEU A 80 -18.14 -11.65 -7.75
CA LEU A 80 -17.88 -13.07 -7.63
C LEU A 80 -16.83 -13.48 -8.67
N HIS A 81 -15.89 -14.35 -8.28
CA HIS A 81 -14.86 -14.88 -9.17
C HIS A 81 -14.05 -13.77 -9.88
N VAL A 82 -13.55 -12.81 -9.10
CA VAL A 82 -12.77 -11.68 -9.60
C VAL A 82 -11.31 -11.80 -9.23
N GLU A 83 -10.44 -11.36 -10.14
CA GLU A 83 -9.00 -11.28 -9.92
C GLU A 83 -8.67 -10.15 -8.94
N CYS A 84 -7.94 -10.50 -7.88
CA CYS A 84 -7.68 -9.65 -6.74
C CYS A 84 -6.21 -9.70 -6.33
N ILE A 85 -5.84 -8.71 -5.51
CA ILE A 85 -4.55 -8.62 -4.83
C ILE A 85 -4.76 -8.29 -3.36
N ASN A 86 -3.82 -8.75 -2.54
CA ASN A 86 -3.87 -8.64 -1.10
C ASN A 86 -2.80 -7.65 -0.60
N GLU A 87 -3.17 -6.86 0.40
CA GLU A 87 -2.26 -5.99 1.15
C GLU A 87 -2.31 -6.41 2.63
N ILE A 88 -1.16 -6.82 3.17
CA ILE A 88 -1.04 -7.30 4.54
C ILE A 88 -0.43 -6.18 5.40
N GLY A 89 -1.19 -5.72 6.40
CA GLY A 89 -0.71 -4.85 7.46
C GLY A 89 -0.37 -5.66 8.71
N ILE A 90 0.71 -5.30 9.38
CA ILE A 90 1.12 -5.86 10.67
C ILE A 90 1.00 -4.77 11.72
N TYR A 91 0.28 -5.05 12.82
CA TYR A 91 0.14 -4.12 13.93
C TYR A 91 1.28 -4.31 14.92
N GLY A 92 1.97 -3.22 15.25
CA GLY A 92 2.97 -3.15 16.32
C GLY A 92 2.54 -2.16 17.40
N THR A 93 2.90 -2.44 18.65
CA THR A 93 2.74 -1.52 19.79
C THR A 93 4.10 -1.26 20.40
N MET A 94 4.41 0.02 20.63
CA MET A 94 5.64 0.43 21.31
C MET A 94 5.33 1.45 22.41
N VAL A 95 5.88 1.22 23.61
CA VAL A 95 5.82 2.14 24.74
C VAL A 95 7.24 2.31 25.27
N THR A 96 7.73 3.54 25.25
CA THR A 96 9.10 3.88 25.66
C THR A 96 9.13 5.16 26.50
N ASN A 97 10.09 5.23 27.41
CA ASN A 97 10.44 6.45 28.11
C ASN A 97 11.41 7.27 27.27
N VAL A 98 11.01 8.47 26.87
CA VAL A 98 11.82 9.35 26.00
C VAL A 98 13.07 9.89 26.68
N ASP A 99 13.05 10.06 28.01
CA ASP A 99 14.18 10.62 28.76
C ASP A 99 15.26 9.56 29.02
N THR A 100 14.85 8.33 29.32
CA THR A 100 15.78 7.23 29.65
C THR A 100 16.08 6.31 28.47
N ASN A 101 15.32 6.40 27.38
CA ASN A 101 15.26 5.43 26.27
C ASN A 101 14.93 4.01 26.71
N GLU A 102 14.28 3.84 27.87
CA GLU A 102 13.82 2.53 28.32
C GLU A 102 12.60 2.09 27.50
N GLU A 103 12.63 0.87 26.96
CA GLU A 103 11.50 0.24 26.27
C GLU A 103 10.68 -0.60 27.27
N TYR A 104 9.39 -0.30 27.40
CA TYR A 104 8.47 -1.08 28.24
C TYR A 104 7.70 -2.12 27.43
N ILE A 105 7.33 -1.77 26.20
CA ILE A 105 6.60 -2.64 25.26
C ILE A 105 7.18 -2.38 23.87
N ASN A 106 7.43 -3.45 23.12
CA ASN A 106 7.86 -3.41 21.73
C ASN A 106 7.45 -4.72 21.04
N ASP A 107 6.16 -4.86 20.77
CA ASP A 107 5.55 -6.14 20.37
C ASP A 107 4.74 -6.03 19.08
N VAL A 108 4.71 -7.14 18.33
CA VAL A 108 3.76 -7.36 17.24
C VAL A 108 2.47 -7.93 17.83
N ILE A 109 1.34 -7.28 17.60
CA ILE A 109 0.07 -7.59 18.28
C ILE A 109 -1.02 -8.11 17.34
N GLY A 110 -0.73 -8.29 16.05
CA GLY A 110 -1.66 -8.86 15.10
C GLY A 110 -1.47 -8.35 13.68
N TYR A 111 -2.48 -8.58 12.84
CA TYR A 111 -2.44 -8.26 11.42
C TYR A 111 -3.82 -7.85 10.89
N LEU A 112 -3.80 -7.27 9.70
CA LEU A 112 -4.97 -6.92 8.91
C LEU A 112 -4.70 -7.27 7.45
N VAL A 113 -5.54 -8.09 6.82
CA VAL A 113 -5.50 -8.28 5.36
C VAL A 113 -6.58 -7.43 4.72
N ARG A 114 -6.21 -6.71 3.68
CA ARG A 114 -7.13 -5.98 2.81
C ARG A 114 -7.02 -6.53 1.39
N THR A 115 -8.16 -6.81 0.79
CA THR A 115 -8.23 -7.38 -0.55
C THR A 115 -8.99 -6.46 -1.47
N LYS A 116 -8.47 -6.24 -2.68
CA LYS A 116 -9.08 -5.41 -3.72
C LYS A 116 -8.91 -6.06 -5.09
N THR A 117 -9.75 -5.65 -6.03
CA THR A 117 -9.61 -6.09 -7.42
C THR A 117 -8.34 -5.52 -8.06
N THR A 118 -7.81 -6.21 -9.06
CA THR A 118 -6.56 -5.81 -9.74
C THR A 118 -6.65 -4.50 -10.52
N ASP A 119 -7.87 -4.10 -10.91
CA ASP A 119 -8.17 -2.85 -11.60
C ASP A 119 -8.31 -1.63 -10.66
N THR A 120 -8.29 -1.84 -9.34
CA THR A 120 -8.40 -0.76 -8.35
C THR A 120 -7.03 -0.27 -7.90
N ASN A 121 -6.66 0.95 -8.31
CA ASN A 121 -5.38 1.58 -7.92
C ASN A 121 -5.32 1.92 -6.42
N GLU A 122 -6.40 2.45 -5.85
CA GLU A 122 -6.46 2.85 -4.44
C GLU A 122 -6.73 1.68 -3.48
N GLY A 123 -6.42 1.90 -2.21
CA GLY A 123 -6.74 0.98 -1.12
C GLY A 123 -7.68 1.62 -0.11
N GLY A 124 -8.08 0.84 0.89
CA GLY A 124 -8.83 1.34 2.04
C GLY A 124 -10.24 0.75 2.11
N VAL A 125 -10.55 0.23 3.30
CA VAL A 125 -11.87 -0.35 3.59
C VAL A 125 -12.88 0.77 3.83
N ALA A 126 -12.50 1.81 4.60
CA ALA A 126 -13.36 2.94 4.91
C ALA A 126 -13.77 3.76 3.67
N THR A 127 -12.91 3.80 2.65
CA THR A 127 -13.16 4.47 1.37
C THR A 127 -13.91 3.58 0.36
N GLY A 128 -14.09 2.29 0.67
CA GLY A 128 -14.85 1.33 -0.14
C GLY A 128 -14.07 0.65 -1.28
N TYR A 129 -12.76 0.90 -1.39
CA TYR A 129 -11.91 0.31 -2.43
C TYR A 129 -11.55 -1.16 -2.14
N SER A 130 -11.32 -1.49 -0.87
CA SER A 130 -10.96 -2.85 -0.43
C SER A 130 -11.99 -3.45 0.53
N VAL A 131 -11.98 -4.77 0.68
CA VAL A 131 -12.69 -5.52 1.73
C VAL A 131 -11.69 -6.05 2.76
N LEU A 132 -12.20 -6.44 3.94
CA LEU A 132 -11.43 -7.18 4.94
C LEU A 132 -11.26 -8.63 4.51
N ASP A 133 -10.12 -9.22 4.83
CA ASP A 133 -9.78 -10.60 4.49
C ASP A 133 -8.96 -11.26 5.61
N CYS A 134 -8.66 -12.56 5.47
CA CYS A 134 -7.79 -13.31 6.35
C CYS A 134 -6.73 -14.10 5.57
N LEU A 135 -5.70 -14.56 6.28
CA LEU A 135 -4.68 -15.44 5.70
C LEU A 135 -5.10 -16.89 5.88
N ASP A 136 -5.11 -17.67 4.79
CA ASP A 136 -5.14 -19.13 4.89
C ASP A 136 -3.72 -19.65 5.10
N VAL A 137 -3.41 -20.00 6.35
CA VAL A 137 -2.11 -20.54 6.77
C VAL A 137 -2.17 -22.05 7.03
N SER A 138 -3.27 -22.71 6.65
CA SER A 138 -3.53 -24.12 6.98
C SER A 138 -2.69 -25.14 6.20
N GLN A 139 -2.00 -24.70 5.14
CA GLN A 139 -1.16 -25.59 4.31
C GLN A 139 0.35 -25.37 4.53
N ASN A 140 1.08 -26.49 4.59
CA ASN A 140 2.54 -26.64 4.50
C ASN A 140 3.39 -26.02 5.63
N ASN A 141 3.61 -26.72 6.77
CA ASN A 141 4.68 -26.45 7.75
C ASN A 141 5.13 -24.98 7.80
N ASN A 142 4.15 -24.07 7.89
CA ASN A 142 4.38 -22.70 7.48
C ASN A 142 4.83 -21.96 8.73
N GLU A 143 6.06 -21.49 8.79
CA GLU A 143 6.54 -20.70 9.93
C GLU A 143 5.65 -19.46 10.16
N LEU A 144 4.97 -18.95 9.12
CA LEU A 144 3.97 -17.88 9.25
C LEU A 144 2.72 -18.34 10.00
N SER A 145 2.36 -19.63 9.96
CA SER A 145 1.27 -20.15 10.78
C SER A 145 1.57 -19.96 12.26
N LYS A 146 2.84 -20.03 12.72
CA LYS A 146 3.22 -19.75 14.12
C LYS A 146 3.15 -18.27 14.49
N ILE A 147 3.33 -17.38 13.51
CA ILE A 147 3.25 -15.93 13.69
C ILE A 147 1.79 -15.45 13.71
N PHE A 148 0.94 -16.09 12.92
CA PHE A 148 -0.46 -15.68 12.72
C PHE A 148 -1.49 -16.60 13.41
N SER A 149 -1.08 -17.75 13.93
CA SER A 149 -1.88 -18.50 14.90
C SER A 149 -1.94 -17.66 16.16
N GLN A 150 -3.03 -16.93 16.32
CA GLN A 150 -3.43 -16.44 17.62
C GLN A 150 -3.73 -17.69 18.47
N GLU A 151 -2.73 -18.21 19.19
CA GLU A 151 -3.02 -19.10 20.32
C GLU A 151 -3.83 -18.28 21.31
N LEU A 152 -5.14 -18.57 21.37
CA LEU A 152 -6.09 -18.05 22.37
C LEU A 152 -5.96 -18.82 23.68
#